data_AF-A0A317EJ68-F1
#
_entry.id   AF-A0A317EJ68-F1
#
_cell.length_a   1.000
_cell.length_b   1.000
_cell.length_c   1.000
_cell.angle_alpha   90.00
_cell.angle_beta   90.00
_cell.angle_gamma   90.00
#
_symmetry.space_group_name_H-M   'P 1'
#
loop_
_entity.id
_entity.type
_entity.pdbx_description
1 polymer ?
#
loop_
_entity_poly.entity_id
_entity_poly.type
_entity_poly.pdbx_seq_one_letter_code
_entity_poly.pdbx_strand_id
1 'polypeptide(L)'
;MLKSKKSSTIRELIAAAPDLLPFEQVIDQLLSEFYDGGASIIIDSRRISSYLAQTPFNSRTRNFELFIGVRDRKTGLNILWSIFHEYGHLIQDRPTGEELIEGTNAKYLREIDAWDKAQKRLLEFDNLIPYFNDFKIYRSTCTSSYKVEQ
;
A
#
# COMPACT_ATOMS: atom_id res chain seq x y z
N MET A 1 -18.88 -8.39 -12.21
CA MET A 1 -18.84 -8.20 -10.73
C MET A 1 -17.55 -7.53 -10.25
N LEU A 2 -16.36 -7.91 -10.74
CA LEU A 2 -15.10 -7.29 -10.33
C LEU A 2 -14.97 -5.81 -10.77
N LYS A 3 -15.29 -5.51 -12.04
CA LYS A 3 -15.30 -4.12 -12.56
C LYS A 3 -16.17 -3.17 -11.73
N SER A 4 -17.38 -3.60 -11.35
CA SER A 4 -18.30 -2.78 -10.54
C SER A 4 -17.80 -2.57 -9.11
N LYS A 5 -17.17 -3.59 -8.50
CA LYS A 5 -16.52 -3.45 -7.18
C LYS A 5 -15.37 -2.45 -7.23
N LYS A 6 -14.46 -2.60 -8.21
CA LYS A 6 -13.33 -1.67 -8.41
C LYS A 6 -13.77 -0.22 -8.60
N SER A 7 -14.73 0.03 -9.50
CA SER A 7 -15.29 1.37 -9.70
C SER A 7 -15.99 1.93 -8.45
N SER A 8 -16.49 1.08 -7.55
CA SER A 8 -17.01 1.53 -6.26
C SER A 8 -15.86 1.95 -5.32
N THR A 9 -14.82 1.13 -5.20
CA THR A 9 -13.65 1.41 -4.36
C THR A 9 -12.96 2.71 -4.76
N ILE A 10 -12.76 2.94 -6.07
CA ILE A 10 -12.14 4.17 -6.57
C ILE A 10 -12.99 5.38 -6.20
N ARG A 11 -14.31 5.33 -6.45
CA ARG A 11 -15.21 6.43 -6.09
C ARG A 11 -15.21 6.73 -4.60
N GLU A 12 -15.19 5.71 -3.76
CA GLU A 12 -15.11 5.87 -2.31
C GLU A 12 -13.77 6.49 -1.87
N LEU A 13 -12.66 6.04 -2.46
CA LEU A 13 -11.33 6.59 -2.18
C LEU A 13 -11.23 8.06 -2.61
N ILE A 14 -11.70 8.40 -3.82
CA ILE A 14 -11.72 9.80 -4.30
C ILE A 14 -12.68 10.66 -3.47
N ALA A 15 -13.82 10.12 -3.01
CA ALA A 15 -14.70 10.86 -2.11
C ALA A 15 -14.02 11.16 -0.76
N ALA A 16 -13.21 10.22 -0.25
CA ALA A 16 -12.45 10.41 0.99
C ALA A 16 -11.22 11.32 0.82
N ALA A 17 -10.59 11.33 -0.36
CA ALA A 17 -9.42 12.14 -0.70
C ALA A 17 -9.53 12.70 -2.13
N PRO A 18 -10.26 13.81 -2.34
CA PRO A 18 -10.55 14.35 -3.68
C PRO A 18 -9.32 14.80 -4.46
N ASP A 19 -8.24 15.15 -3.78
CA ASP A 19 -6.95 15.52 -4.38
C ASP A 19 -6.25 14.35 -5.08
N LEU A 20 -6.75 13.13 -4.92
CA LEU A 20 -6.31 11.96 -5.68
C LEU A 20 -6.92 11.86 -7.09
N LEU A 21 -7.92 12.67 -7.43
CA LEU A 21 -8.60 12.61 -8.74
C LEU A 21 -7.63 12.67 -9.94
N PRO A 22 -6.57 13.51 -9.94
CA PRO A 22 -5.60 13.53 -11.03
C PRO A 22 -4.83 12.21 -11.23
N PHE A 23 -4.85 11.32 -10.23
CA PHE A 23 -4.13 10.04 -10.23
C PHE A 23 -5.07 8.84 -10.32
N GLU A 24 -6.34 9.05 -10.68
CA GLU A 24 -7.36 7.98 -10.76
C GLU A 24 -6.89 6.79 -11.60
N GLN A 25 -6.23 7.03 -12.75
CA GLN A 25 -5.72 5.95 -13.60
C GLN A 25 -4.60 5.14 -12.93
N VAL A 26 -3.71 5.79 -12.18
CA VAL A 26 -2.66 5.11 -11.41
C VAL A 26 -3.29 4.24 -10.34
N ILE A 27 -4.27 4.80 -9.61
CA ILE A 27 -5.03 4.08 -8.59
C ILE A 27 -5.75 2.89 -9.21
N ASP A 28 -6.41 3.06 -10.35
CA ASP A 28 -7.10 1.97 -11.06
C ASP A 28 -6.16 0.82 -11.41
N GLN A 29 -4.95 1.14 -11.90
CA GLN A 29 -3.94 0.13 -12.20
C GLN A 29 -3.46 -0.59 -10.94
N LEU A 30 -3.10 0.14 -9.88
CA LEU A 30 -2.66 -0.46 -8.62
C LEU A 30 -3.74 -1.35 -8.00
N LEU A 31 -4.98 -0.87 -7.90
CA LEU A 31 -6.08 -1.67 -7.34
C LEU A 31 -6.40 -2.89 -8.21
N SER A 32 -6.20 -2.81 -9.52
CA SER A 32 -6.35 -3.98 -10.41
C SER A 32 -5.37 -5.09 -10.06
N GLU A 33 -4.11 -4.77 -9.80
CA GLU A 33 -3.10 -5.75 -9.38
C GLU A 33 -3.49 -6.44 -8.06
N PHE A 34 -4.01 -5.68 -7.09
CA PHE A 34 -4.52 -6.27 -5.84
C PHE A 34 -5.70 -7.21 -6.08
N TYR A 35 -6.66 -6.79 -6.91
CA TYR A 35 -7.81 -7.62 -7.24
C TYR A 35 -7.42 -8.89 -7.99
N ASP A 36 -6.48 -8.79 -8.94
CA ASP A 36 -5.95 -9.93 -9.71
C ASP A 36 -5.13 -10.87 -8.80
N GLY A 37 -4.47 -10.32 -7.78
CA GLY A 37 -3.85 -11.06 -6.69
C GLY A 37 -4.83 -11.71 -5.71
N GLY A 38 -6.14 -11.53 -5.89
CA GLY A 38 -7.20 -12.12 -5.06
C GLY A 38 -7.52 -11.32 -3.80
N ALA A 39 -7.11 -10.05 -3.72
CA ALA A 39 -7.38 -9.20 -2.56
C ALA A 39 -8.83 -8.68 -2.54
N SER A 40 -9.40 -8.60 -1.34
CA SER A 40 -10.51 -7.71 -1.03
C SER A 40 -9.94 -6.35 -0.60
N ILE A 41 -10.55 -5.24 -1.01
CA ILE A 41 -10.07 -3.89 -0.70
C ILE A 41 -11.13 -3.17 0.14
N ILE A 42 -10.69 -2.61 1.27
CA ILE A 42 -11.54 -1.94 2.25
C ILE A 42 -10.97 -0.53 2.49
N ILE A 43 -11.79 0.50 2.27
CA ILE A 43 -11.45 1.87 2.66
C ILE A 43 -11.81 2.03 4.14
N ASP A 44 -10.84 2.33 5.00
CA ASP A 44 -11.05 2.43 6.45
C ASP A 44 -10.82 3.87 6.94
N SER A 45 -11.92 4.58 7.17
CA SER A 45 -11.93 5.94 7.71
C SER A 45 -11.53 6.03 9.18
N ARG A 46 -11.35 4.90 9.87
CA ARG A 46 -10.90 4.87 11.26
C ARG A 46 -9.39 4.73 11.39
N ARG A 47 -8.68 4.47 10.30
CA ARG A 47 -7.23 4.18 10.31
C ARG A 47 -6.45 5.27 9.61
N ILE A 48 -5.29 5.57 10.19
CA ILE A 48 -4.31 6.44 9.56
C ILE A 48 -3.57 5.63 8.50
N SER A 49 -2.93 4.51 8.81
CA SER A 49 -2.14 3.74 7.84
C SER A 49 -2.94 2.74 7.01
N SER A 50 -2.40 2.42 5.83
CA SER A 50 -2.81 1.25 5.04
C SER A 50 -2.01 0.02 5.45
N TYR A 51 -2.56 -1.17 5.24
CA TYR A 51 -1.83 -2.43 5.42
C TYR A 51 -2.50 -3.55 4.62
N LEU A 52 -1.69 -4.46 4.08
CA LEU A 52 -2.13 -5.69 3.45
C LEU A 52 -2.14 -6.82 4.49
N ALA A 53 -3.33 -7.18 4.98
CA ALA A 53 -3.50 -8.33 5.83
C ALA A 53 -3.27 -9.61 5.00
N GLN A 54 -2.18 -10.31 5.28
CA GLN A 54 -1.87 -11.58 4.64
C GLN A 54 -2.36 -12.72 5.52
N THR A 55 -3.13 -13.66 4.95
CA THR A 55 -3.49 -14.89 5.66
C THR A 55 -2.23 -15.70 6.00
N PRO A 56 -2.15 -16.32 7.20
CA PRO A 56 -1.02 -17.15 7.59
C PRO A 56 -0.71 -18.27 6.59
N PHE A 57 0.55 -18.73 6.59
CA PHE A 57 1.10 -19.74 5.66
C PHE A 57 0.24 -21.01 5.50
N ASN A 58 -0.53 -21.37 6.52
CA ASN A 58 -1.35 -22.59 6.59
C ASN A 58 -2.74 -22.48 5.91
N SER A 59 -3.09 -21.32 5.35
CA SER A 59 -4.34 -21.15 4.59
C SER A 59 -4.20 -21.73 3.19
N ARG A 60 -5.17 -22.56 2.76
CA ARG A 60 -5.24 -23.16 1.41
C ARG A 60 -5.45 -22.13 0.30
N THR A 61 -5.94 -20.94 0.64
CA THR A 61 -6.12 -19.82 -0.30
C THR A 61 -5.41 -18.58 0.23
N ARG A 62 -4.67 -17.90 -0.65
CA ARG A 62 -4.17 -16.54 -0.43
C ARG A 62 -5.38 -15.60 -0.51
N ASN A 63 -6.08 -15.42 0.61
CA ASN A 63 -7.04 -14.34 0.72
C ASN A 63 -6.29 -13.15 1.31
N PHE A 64 -6.21 -12.06 0.56
CA PHE A 64 -5.62 -10.83 1.05
C PHE A 64 -6.72 -9.83 1.35
N GLU A 65 -6.57 -9.09 2.44
CA GLU A 65 -7.40 -7.91 2.67
C GLU A 65 -6.49 -6.69 2.68
N LEU A 66 -6.64 -5.83 1.66
CA LEU A 66 -6.00 -4.53 1.65
C LEU A 66 -6.90 -3.54 2.40
N PHE A 67 -6.42 -3.04 3.53
CA PHE A 67 -7.04 -1.92 4.22
C PHE A 67 -6.35 -0.63 3.79
N ILE A 68 -7.12 0.33 3.26
CA ILE A 68 -6.63 1.65 2.88
C ILE A 68 -7.07 2.66 3.95
N GLY A 69 -6.14 3.08 4.80
CA GLY A 69 -6.39 4.07 5.84
C GLY A 69 -6.44 5.49 5.30
N VAL A 70 -7.57 6.17 5.51
CA VAL A 70 -7.82 7.54 5.00
C VAL A 70 -7.93 8.60 6.09
N ARG A 71 -7.86 8.22 7.37
CA ARG A 71 -8.00 9.15 8.50
C ARG A 71 -6.77 10.04 8.66
N ASP A 72 -6.98 11.33 8.94
CA ASP A 72 -5.95 12.30 9.37
C ASP A 72 -4.70 12.37 8.47
N ARG A 73 -4.90 12.20 7.16
CA ARG A 73 -3.80 12.24 6.18
C ARG A 73 -3.47 13.69 5.85
N LYS A 74 -2.18 14.04 5.90
CA LYS A 74 -1.70 15.40 5.56
C LYS A 74 -2.05 15.80 4.12
N THR A 75 -2.00 14.84 3.20
CA THR A 75 -2.33 14.97 1.78
C THR A 75 -2.92 13.64 1.29
N GLY A 76 -3.73 13.66 0.25
CA GLY A 76 -4.19 12.46 -0.43
C GLY A 76 -3.03 11.65 -1.02
N LEU A 77 -1.96 12.31 -1.48
CA LEU A 77 -0.74 11.65 -1.94
C LEU A 77 -0.16 10.68 -0.89
N ASN A 78 -0.24 10.97 0.41
CA ASN A 78 0.20 10.02 1.44
C ASN A 78 -0.60 8.71 1.43
N ILE A 79 -1.87 8.75 1.03
CA ILE A 79 -2.68 7.55 0.83
C ILE A 79 -2.15 6.79 -0.38
N LEU A 80 -1.90 7.48 -1.49
CA LEU A 80 -1.33 6.87 -2.69
C LEU A 80 0.04 6.21 -2.41
N TRP A 81 0.93 6.89 -1.67
CA TRP A 81 2.21 6.32 -1.25
C TRP A 81 2.05 5.08 -0.36
N SER A 82 1.04 5.08 0.51
CA SER A 82 0.71 3.90 1.30
C SER A 82 0.21 2.76 0.42
N ILE A 83 -0.60 3.02 -0.61
CA ILE A 83 -1.05 2.00 -1.56
C ILE A 83 0.14 1.43 -2.35
N PHE A 84 1.08 2.27 -2.78
CA PHE A 84 2.33 1.82 -3.42
C PHE A 84 3.16 0.92 -2.50
N HIS A 85 3.27 1.26 -1.20
CA HIS A 85 3.94 0.42 -0.21
C HIS A 85 3.28 -0.97 -0.11
N GLU A 86 1.96 -1.01 0.00
CA GLU A 86 1.22 -2.27 0.06
C GLU A 86 1.37 -3.07 -1.25
N TYR A 87 1.52 -2.40 -2.40
CA TYR A 87 1.82 -3.06 -3.67
C TYR A 87 3.20 -3.74 -3.61
N GLY A 88 4.17 -3.11 -2.94
CA GLY A 88 5.45 -3.73 -2.63
C GLY A 88 5.27 -5.06 -1.89
N HIS A 89 4.41 -5.11 -0.87
CA HIS A 89 4.08 -6.35 -0.15
C HIS A 89 3.34 -7.39 -1.00
N LEU A 90 2.49 -6.95 -1.93
CA LEU A 90 1.75 -7.85 -2.83
C LEU A 90 2.71 -8.67 -3.70
N ILE A 91 3.78 -8.05 -4.20
CA ILE A 91 4.74 -8.68 -5.11
C ILE A 91 5.95 -9.29 -4.40
N GLN A 92 6.02 -9.21 -3.07
CA GLN A 92 6.99 -9.94 -2.28
C GLN A 92 6.61 -11.43 -2.15
N ASP A 93 7.62 -12.26 -1.89
CA ASP A 93 7.39 -13.61 -1.42
C ASP A 93 6.65 -13.61 -0.08
N ARG A 94 6.05 -14.76 0.26
CA ARG A 94 5.34 -14.89 1.55
C ARG A 94 6.31 -14.59 2.71
N PRO A 95 5.86 -13.89 3.75
CA PRO A 95 6.68 -13.64 4.91
C PRO A 95 7.00 -14.96 5.62
N THR A 96 8.25 -15.07 6.05
CA THR A 96 8.72 -16.04 7.03
C THR A 96 8.19 -15.69 8.43
N GLY A 97 8.34 -16.60 9.40
CA GLY A 97 7.91 -16.35 10.77
C GLY A 97 8.60 -15.14 11.41
N GLU A 98 9.91 -14.95 11.18
CA GLU A 98 10.67 -13.82 11.72
C GLU A 98 10.23 -12.48 11.12
N GLU A 99 9.94 -12.46 9.82
CA GLU A 99 9.43 -11.26 9.13
C GLU A 99 8.03 -10.84 9.57
N LEU A 100 7.31 -11.64 10.37
CA LEU A 100 6.03 -11.29 10.97
C LEU A 100 6.16 -10.72 12.38
N ILE A 101 7.34 -10.79 12.99
CA ILE A 101 7.56 -10.33 14.36
C ILE A 101 8.03 -8.88 14.32
N GLU A 102 7.21 -7.99 14.90
CA GLU A 102 7.52 -6.57 15.04
C GLU A 102 8.82 -6.35 15.81
N GLY A 103 9.59 -5.33 15.41
CA GLY A 103 10.88 -5.01 16.03
C GLY A 103 12.03 -5.96 15.70
N THR A 104 11.85 -6.92 14.76
CA THR A 104 12.98 -7.71 14.26
C THR A 104 13.67 -7.04 13.08
N ASN A 105 14.97 -7.31 12.90
CA ASN A 105 15.68 -6.86 11.71
C ASN A 105 15.11 -7.49 10.42
N ALA A 106 14.59 -8.71 10.49
CA ALA A 106 13.93 -9.37 9.37
C ALA A 106 12.68 -8.61 8.91
N LYS A 107 11.79 -8.26 9.86
CA LYS A 107 10.62 -7.40 9.60
C LYS A 107 11.05 -6.05 9.01
N TYR A 108 12.05 -5.40 9.61
CA TYR A 108 12.57 -4.13 9.11
C TYR A 108 13.03 -4.22 7.64
N LEU A 109 13.88 -5.19 7.30
CA LEU A 109 14.35 -5.40 5.93
C LEU A 109 13.22 -5.69 4.95
N ARG A 110 12.18 -6.41 5.39
CA ARG A 110 11.00 -6.68 4.58
C ARG A 110 10.21 -5.40 4.27
N GLU A 111 10.01 -4.51 5.25
CA GLU A 111 9.37 -3.21 5.00
C GLU A 111 10.22 -2.35 4.05
N ILE A 112 11.55 -2.34 4.20
CA ILE A 112 12.45 -1.61 3.28
C ILE A 112 12.33 -2.12 1.85
N ASP A 113 12.33 -3.44 1.66
CA ASP A 113 12.18 -4.05 0.35
C ASP A 113 10.80 -3.76 -0.28
N ALA A 114 9.73 -3.68 0.52
CA ALA A 114 8.41 -3.27 0.04
C ALA A 114 8.43 -1.82 -0.46
N TRP A 115 9.10 -0.91 0.27
CA TRP A 115 9.30 0.47 -0.18
C TRP A 115 10.17 0.59 -1.44
N ASP A 116 11.18 -0.26 -1.61
CA ASP A 116 12.01 -0.27 -2.83
C ASP A 116 11.23 -0.74 -4.05
N LYS A 117 10.38 -1.76 -3.87
CA LYS A 117 9.45 -2.23 -4.89
C LYS A 117 8.40 -1.17 -5.24
N ALA A 118 7.84 -0.51 -4.24
CA ALA A 118 6.93 0.63 -4.39
C ALA A 118 7.56 1.75 -5.23
N GLN A 119 8.81 2.11 -4.92
CA GLN A 119 9.57 3.12 -5.65
C GLN A 119 9.75 2.75 -7.12
N LYS A 120 10.17 1.51 -7.41
CA LYS A 120 10.34 1.04 -8.79
C LYS A 120 9.04 1.19 -9.59
N ARG A 121 7.93 0.76 -9.01
CA ARG A 121 6.60 0.87 -9.64
C ARG A 121 6.15 2.31 -9.83
N LEU A 122 6.41 3.20 -8.87
CA LEU A 122 6.08 4.62 -8.98
C LEU A 122 6.76 5.26 -10.19
N LEU A 123 8.03 4.93 -10.44
CA LEU A 123 8.81 5.50 -11.54
C LEU A 123 8.34 5.06 -12.93
N GLU A 124 7.39 4.12 -13.03
CA GLU A 124 6.74 3.75 -14.28
C GLU A 124 5.60 4.72 -14.67
N PHE A 125 5.23 5.65 -13.78
CA PHE A 125 4.17 6.63 -13.99
C PHE A 125 4.75 8.04 -14.15
N ASP A 126 4.82 8.52 -15.39
CA ASP A 126 5.39 9.84 -15.71
C ASP A 126 4.73 10.99 -14.93
N ASN A 127 3.41 10.92 -14.71
CA ASN A 127 2.65 11.92 -13.96
C ASN A 127 2.95 11.93 -12.45
N LEU A 128 3.66 10.92 -11.92
CA LEU A 128 4.11 10.88 -10.53
C LEU A 128 5.56 11.31 -10.33
N ILE A 129 6.37 11.39 -11.39
CA ILE A 129 7.77 11.84 -11.32
C ILE A 129 7.92 13.20 -10.62
N PRO A 130 7.07 14.23 -10.88
CA PRO A 130 7.15 15.52 -10.17
C PRO A 130 6.99 15.40 -8.65
N TYR A 131 6.33 14.34 -8.18
CA TYR A 131 6.05 14.10 -6.75
C TYR A 131 7.04 13.12 -6.11
N PHE A 132 8.07 12.69 -6.83
CA PHE A 132 8.99 11.67 -6.33
C PHE A 132 9.73 12.09 -5.05
N ASN A 133 10.02 13.39 -4.89
CA ASN A 133 10.63 13.88 -3.65
C ASN A 133 9.69 13.79 -2.44
N ASP A 134 8.39 14.03 -2.65
CA ASP A 134 7.36 13.86 -1.61
C ASP A 134 7.27 12.39 -1.17
N PHE A 135 7.25 11.47 -2.13
CA PHE A 135 7.34 10.03 -1.85
C PHE A 135 8.56 9.66 -0.99
N LYS A 136 9.76 10.17 -1.33
CA LYS A 136 10.98 9.89 -0.54
C LYS A 136 10.88 10.40 0.89
N ILE A 137 10.31 11.58 1.11
CA ILE A 137 10.10 12.15 2.45
C ILE A 137 9.10 11.29 3.24
N TYR A 138 8.01 10.88 2.60
CA TYR A 138 7.00 10.01 3.21
C TYR A 138 7.60 8.65 3.59
N ARG A 139 8.31 7.99 2.65
CA ARG A 139 9.06 6.75 2.89
C ARG A 139 10.02 6.89 4.07
N SER A 140 10.82 7.96 4.12
CA SER A 140 11.77 8.19 5.22
C SER A 140 11.06 8.31 6.58
N THR A 141 9.90 8.97 6.60
CA THR A 141 9.05 9.10 7.79
C THR A 141 8.55 7.73 8.26
N CYS A 142 8.00 6.92 7.35
CA CYS A 142 7.52 5.57 7.68
C CYS A 142 8.66 4.65 8.14
N THR A 143 9.75 4.58 7.37
CA THR A 143 10.89 3.71 7.67
C THR A 143 11.59 4.05 8.98
N SER A 144 11.53 5.30 9.43
CA SER A 144 12.04 5.70 10.75
C SER A 144 11.26 5.08 11.91
N SER A 145 9.97 4.76 11.71
CA SER A 145 9.14 4.09 12.73
C SER A 145 9.42 2.59 12.87
N TYR A 146 10.09 1.98 11.90
CA TYR A 146 10.44 0.55 11.91
C TYR A 146 11.82 0.27 12.52
N LYS A 147 12.59 1.31 12.88
CA LYS A 147 13.93 1.13 13.40
C LYS A 147 13.86 0.35 14.71
N VAL A 148 14.55 -0.79 14.71
CA VAL A 148 14.82 -1.57 15.91
C VAL A 148 15.85 -0.80 16.72
N GLU A 149 15.54 -0.44 17.98
CA GLU A 149 16.55 0.04 18.91
C GLU A 149 17.59 -1.08 19.09
N GLN A 150 18.84 -0.79 18.74
CA GLN A 150 19.98 -1.71 18.92
C GLN A 150 20.48 -1.67 20.36
#